data_AF-A0A379RYE2-F1
#
_entry.id   AF-A0A379RYE2-F1
#
_cell.length_a   1.000
_cell.length_b   1.000
_cell.length_c   1.000
_cell.angle_alpha   90.00
_cell.angle_beta   90.00
_cell.angle_gamma   90.00
#
_symmetry.space_group_name_H-M   'P 1'
#
loop_
_entity.id
_entity.type
_entity.pdbx_description
1 polymer ?
#
loop_
_entity_poly.entity_id
_entity_poly.type
_entity_poly.pdbx_seq_one_letter_code
_entity_poly.pdbx_strand_id
1 'polypeptide(L)' 'MTRVNMIKGLGPVLQIAEGWSVELPKAMHDQLDARTNSTWPTTWFAPRLTGKGPFTRCLFRDGELGR' A
#
# COMPACT_ATOMS: atom_id res chain seq x y z
N MET A 1 -6.09 -3.97 -5.40
CA MET A 1 -4.79 -4.33 -6.02
C MET A 1 -4.65 -5.84 -6.06
N THR A 2 -4.18 -6.40 -7.17
CA THR A 2 -3.90 -7.84 -7.32
C THR A 2 -2.49 -8.05 -7.85
N ARG A 3 -1.82 -9.11 -7.40
CA ARG A 3 -0.48 -9.48 -7.86
C ARG A 3 -0.34 -10.99 -7.96
N VAL A 4 0.09 -11.46 -9.13
CA VAL A 4 0.49 -12.87 -9.34
C VAL A 4 2.00 -12.97 -9.17
N ASN A 5 2.45 -13.94 -8.37
CA ASN A 5 3.86 -14.25 -8.18
C ASN A 5 4.09 -15.74 -8.47
N MET A 6 5.22 -16.07 -9.09
CA MET A 6 5.62 -17.45 -9.33
C MET A 6 6.71 -17.84 -8.33
N ILE A 7 6.42 -18.79 -7.45
CA ILE A 7 7.33 -19.23 -6.40
C ILE A 7 7.93 -20.58 -6.79
N LYS A 8 9.25 -20.63 -6.92
CA LYS A 8 9.98 -21.87 -7.27
C LYS A 8 9.66 -22.97 -6.25
N GLY A 9 9.17 -24.12 -6.73
CA GLY A 9 8.82 -25.27 -5.91
C GLY A 9 7.41 -25.26 -5.30
N LEU A 10 6.70 -24.13 -5.32
CA LEU A 10 5.31 -24.03 -4.87
C LEU A 10 4.33 -23.85 -6.04
N GLY A 11 4.75 -23.15 -7.09
CA GLY A 11 3.91 -22.80 -8.23
C GLY A 11 3.40 -21.34 -8.17
N PRO A 12 2.36 -21.00 -8.97
CA PRO A 12 1.80 -19.66 -9.01
C PRO A 12 0.95 -19.37 -7.76
N VAL A 13 1.15 -18.18 -7.18
CA VAL A 13 0.41 -17.67 -6.02
C VAL A 13 -0.22 -16.33 -6.38
N LEU A 14 -1.45 -16.11 -5.92
CA LEU A 14 -2.19 -14.87 -6.13
C LEU A 14 -2.38 -14.12 -4.80
N GLN A 15 -2.05 -12.83 -4.81
CA GLN A 15 -2.30 -11.90 -3.72
C GLN A 15 -3.39 -10.90 -4.13
N ILE A 16 -4.37 -10.69 -3.26
CA ILE A 16 -5.48 -9.76 -3.46
C ILE A 16 -5.58 -8.86 -2.23
N ALA A 17 -5.56 -7.54 -2.46
CA ALA A 17 -5.80 -6.52 -1.45
C ALA A 17 -6.91 -5.59 -1.93
N GLU A 18 -8.09 -5.69 -1.32
CA GLU A 18 -9.21 -4.76 -1.55
C GLU A 18 -8.98 -3.46 -0.77
N GLY A 19 -9.51 -2.35 -1.28
CA GLY A 19 -9.33 -1.04 -0.68
C GLY A 19 -9.85 0.08 -1.58
N TRP A 20 -9.57 1.32 -1.20
CA TRP A 20 -10.05 2.52 -1.88
C TRP A 20 -8.90 3.42 -2.31
N SER A 21 -9.10 4.14 -3.41
CA SER A 21 -8.28 5.31 -3.73
C SER A 21 -8.64 6.44 -2.80
N VAL A 22 -7.64 7.10 -2.20
CA VAL A 22 -7.85 8.23 -1.29
C VAL A 22 -7.25 9.50 -1.87
N GLU A 23 -7.91 10.62 -1.62
CA GLU A 23 -7.38 11.94 -1.95
C GLU A 23 -6.74 12.53 -0.68
N LEU A 24 -5.46 12.90 -0.78
CA LEU A 24 -4.73 13.53 0.32
C LEU A 24 -4.84 15.05 0.22
N PRO A 25 -4.85 15.78 1.34
CA PRO A 25 -4.74 17.23 1.33
C PRO A 25 -3.51 17.67 0.54
N LYS A 26 -3.67 18.72 -0.28
CA LYS A 26 -2.65 19.18 -1.23
C LYS A 26 -1.24 19.35 -0.63
N ALA A 27 -1.14 20.00 0.53
CA ALA A 27 0.13 20.21 1.20
C ALA A 27 0.83 18.88 1.59
N MET A 28 0.05 17.86 1.94
CA MET A 28 0.54 16.54 2.33
C MET A 28 0.94 15.72 1.11
N HIS A 29 0.15 15.79 0.04
CA HIS A 29 0.49 15.18 -1.25
C HIS A 29 1.77 15.77 -1.82
N ASP A 30 1.88 17.10 -1.92
CA ASP A 30 3.02 17.80 -2.51
C ASP A 30 4.33 17.47 -1.76
N GLN A 31 4.29 17.34 -0.42
CA GLN A 31 5.44 16.94 0.39
C GLN A 31 5.90 15.49 0.14
N LEU A 32 4.97 14.54 0.01
CA LEU A 32 5.30 13.13 -0.20
C LEU A 32 5.71 12.85 -1.64
N ASP A 33 5.05 13.51 -2.59
CA ASP A 33 5.30 13.38 -4.01
C ASP A 33 6.69 13.92 -4.39
N ALA A 34 7.07 15.08 -3.85
CA ALA A 34 8.40 15.67 -4.03
C ALA A 34 9.55 14.78 -3.52
N ARG A 35 9.28 13.89 -2.56
CA ARG A 35 10.26 12.94 -2.01
C ARG A 35 10.32 11.60 -2.76
N THR A 36 9.38 11.34 -3.66
CA THR A 36 9.23 10.06 -4.34
C THR A 36 9.64 10.18 -5.81
N ASN A 37 8.76 10.73 -6.65
CA ASN A 37 9.01 11.08 -8.04
C ASN A 37 7.85 11.90 -8.62
N SER A 38 7.97 13.23 -8.59
CA SER A 38 6.89 14.15 -9.00
C SER A 38 6.53 14.16 -10.47
N THR A 39 7.26 13.43 -11.32
CA THR A 39 6.96 13.37 -12.76
C THR A 39 6.04 12.20 -13.14
N TRP A 40 5.73 11.31 -12.20
CA TRP A 40 4.96 10.09 -12.44
C TRP A 40 3.55 10.17 -11.84
N PRO A 41 2.56 9.46 -12.40
CA PRO A 41 1.21 9.45 -11.85
C PRO A 41 1.17 8.73 -10.50
N THR A 42 0.82 9.46 -9.44
CA THR A 42 0.72 8.93 -8.06
C THR A 42 -0.73 8.55 -7.73
N THR A 43 -0.95 7.34 -7.20
CA THR A 43 -2.26 6.90 -6.67
C THR A 43 -2.09 6.47 -5.21
N TRP A 44 -2.77 7.16 -4.28
CA TRP A 44 -2.80 6.78 -2.88
C TRP A 44 -3.86 5.72 -2.64
N PHE A 45 -3.46 4.58 -2.07
CA PHE A 45 -4.33 3.42 -1.87
C PHE A 45 -4.42 3.04 -0.39
N ALA A 46 -5.63 2.98 0.14
CA ALA A 46 -5.92 2.54 1.50
C ALA A 46 -6.57 1.14 1.49
N PRO A 47 -5.86 0.06 1.89
CA PRO A 47 -6.41 -1.27 1.92
C PRO A 47 -7.43 -1.45 3.06
N ARG A 48 -8.44 -2.30 2.84
CA ARG A 48 -9.39 -2.69 3.87
C ARG A 48 -8.71 -3.61 4.89
N LEU A 49 -8.73 -3.19 6.15
CA LEU A 49 -8.19 -3.98 7.26
C LEU A 49 -9.23 -4.99 7.76
N THR A 50 -8.78 -6.20 8.07
CA THR A 50 -9.63 -7.29 8.60
C THR A 50 -9.22 -7.70 10.02
N GLY A 51 -8.14 -7.12 10.56
CA GLY A 51 -7.68 -7.37 11.92
C GLY A 51 -6.98 -8.72 12.12
N LYS A 52 -6.71 -9.47 11.04
CA LYS A 52 -6.09 -10.80 11.08
C LYS A 52 -5.00 -10.92 10.01
N GLY A 53 -3.90 -11.61 10.33
CA GLY A 53 -2.83 -11.93 9.38
C GLY A 53 -2.22 -10.67 8.70
N PRO A 54 -1.93 -10.71 7.39
CA PRO A 54 -1.35 -9.58 6.65
C PRO A 54 -2.21 -8.32 6.61
N PHE A 55 -3.50 -8.41 6.96
CA PHE A 55 -4.46 -7.30 6.96
C PHE A 55 -4.84 -6.85 8.38
N THR A 56 -3.96 -7.10 9.36
CA THR A 56 -4.18 -6.68 10.76
C THR A 56 -4.05 -5.16 10.93
N ARG A 57 -3.04 -4.55 10.30
CA ARG A 57 -2.77 -3.11 10.33
C ARG A 57 -2.05 -2.68 9.05
N CYS A 58 -2.33 -1.46 8.58
CA CYS A 58 -1.37 -0.77 7.73
C CYS A 58 -0.17 -0.42 8.60
N LEU A 59 1.05 -0.79 8.20
CA LEU A 59 2.28 -0.47 8.92
C LEU A 59 2.63 1.01 8.73
N PHE A 60 1.78 1.90 9.25
CA PHE A 60 2.06 3.33 9.43
C PHE A 60 1.10 3.82 10.51
N ARG A 61 1.51 3.64 11.77
CA ARG A 61 0.88 4.27 12.93
C ARG A 61 1.94 5.14 13.57
N ASP A 62 1.72 6.44 13.55
CA ASP A 62 2.54 7.44 14.27
C ASP A 62 4.04 7.44 13.91
N GLY A 63 4.39 7.25 12.63
CA GLY A 63 5.77 7.48 12.14
C GLY A 63 6.82 6.44 12.55
N GLU A 64 6.45 5.38 13.26
CA GLU A 64 7.36 4.27 13.57
C GLU A 64 7.00 3.00 12.80
N LEU A 65 8.00 2.42 12.13
CA LEU A 65 7.91 1.12 11.49
C LEU A 65 7.73 0.08 12.59
N GLY A 66 6.49 -0.32 12.83
CA GLY A 66 6.16 -1.34 13.82
C GLY A 66 6.98 -2.59 13.56
N ARG A 67 7.87 -2.91 14.52
CA ARG A 67 8.53 -4.21 14.64
C ARG A 67 7.50 -5.35 14.57
#